data_AF-A0A3M2E733-F1
#
_entry.id   AF-A0A3M2E733-F1
#
_cell.length_a   1.000
_cell.length_b   1.000
_cell.length_c   1.000
_cell.angle_alpha   90.00
_cell.angle_beta   90.00
_cell.angle_gamma   90.00
#
_symmetry.space_group_name_H-M   'P 1'
#
loop_
_entity.id
_entity.type
_entity.pdbx_description
1 polymer ?
#
loop_
_entity_poly.entity_id
_entity_poly.type
_entity_poly.pdbx_seq_one_letter_code
_entity_poly.pdbx_strand_id
1 'polypeptide(L)' 'MNEATLLDWLSQAPSPAYVLEEEKLLANLTVLDRVQRETGARIILALKGFAMWSVFDRIRGV' A
#
# COMPACT_ATOMS: atom_id res chain seq x y z
N MET A 1 7.67 -11.73 -7.40
CA MET A 1 7.95 -11.35 -8.81
C MET A 1 9.46 -11.43 -9.05
N ASN A 2 9.93 -11.92 -10.21
CA ASN A 2 11.37 -11.86 -10.53
C ASN A 2 11.71 -10.46 -11.09
N GLU A 3 12.99 -10.08 -11.04
CA GLU A 3 13.47 -8.74 -11.43
C GLU A 3 13.17 -8.40 -12.90
N ALA A 4 13.29 -9.38 -13.79
CA ALA A 4 12.98 -9.20 -15.21
C ALA A 4 11.50 -8.88 -15.45
N THR A 5 10.59 -9.52 -14.72
CA THR A 5 9.15 -9.25 -14.82
C THR A 5 8.81 -7.89 -14.21
N LEU A 6 9.55 -7.47 -13.17
CA LEU A 6 9.35 -6.18 -12.51
C LEU A 6 9.63 -4.99 -13.45
N LEU A 7 10.69 -5.08 -14.25
CA LEU A 7 11.06 -4.04 -15.20
C LEU A 7 10.06 -3.91 -16.37
N ASP A 8 9.47 -5.03 -16.80
CA ASP A 8 8.54 -5.06 -17.92
C ASP A 8 7.24 -4.29 -17.60
N TRP A 9 6.57 -4.60 -16.49
CA TRP A 9 5.32 -3.90 -16.15
C TRP A 9 5.55 -2.43 -15.79
N LEU A 10 6.68 -2.10 -15.15
CA LEU A 10 7.00 -0.72 -14.80
C LEU A 10 7.20 0.13 -16.07
N SER A 11 7.77 -0.45 -17.13
CA SER A 11 7.94 0.23 -18.42
C SER A 11 6.62 0.54 -19.15
N GLN A 12 5.54 -0.19 -18.82
CA GLN A 12 4.20 0.01 -19.37
C GLN A 12 3.40 1.07 -18.61
N ALA A 13 3.84 1.47 -17.42
CA ALA A 13 3.17 2.50 -16.64
C ALA A 13 3.31 3.88 -17.30
N PRO A 14 2.26 4.73 -17.28
CA PRO A 14 2.35 6.09 -17.79
C PRO A 14 3.43 6.88 -17.03
N SER A 15 4.16 7.74 -17.72
CA SER A 15 5.21 8.58 -17.12
C SER A 15 5.04 10.05 -17.51
N PRO A 16 5.09 10.99 -16.55
CA PRO A 16 5.37 10.79 -15.12
C PRO A 16 4.16 10.27 -14.34
N ALA A 17 4.36 9.27 -13.48
CA ALA A 17 3.34 8.80 -12.55
C ALA A 17 3.96 8.27 -11.25
N TYR A 18 3.14 8.26 -10.20
CA TYR A 18 3.40 7.48 -8.99
C TYR A 18 2.78 6.09 -9.15
N VAL A 19 3.54 5.07 -8.78
CA VAL A 19 3.15 3.66 -8.91
C VAL A 19 3.19 3.01 -7.54
N LEU A 20 2.22 2.16 -7.24
CA LEU A 20 2.09 1.48 -5.96
C LEU A 20 2.23 -0.03 -6.14
N GLU A 21 3.11 -0.63 -5.35
CA GLU A 21 3.21 -2.09 -5.25
C GLU A 21 2.25 -2.61 -4.18
N GLU A 22 1.19 -3.26 -4.63
CA GLU A 22 0.08 -3.67 -3.77
C GLU A 22 0.47 -4.68 -2.69
N GLU A 23 1.33 -5.65 -3.03
CA GLU A 23 1.81 -6.67 -2.09
C GLU A 23 2.56 -6.04 -0.90
N LYS A 24 3.39 -5.02 -1.17
CA LYS A 24 4.11 -4.28 -0.12
C LYS A 24 3.17 -3.46 0.74
N LEU A 25 2.13 -2.84 0.15
CA LEU A 25 1.09 -2.15 0.92
C LEU A 25 0.40 -3.12 1.88
N LEU A 26 -0.03 -4.30 1.41
CA LEU A 26 -0.70 -5.31 2.22
C LEU A 26 0.19 -5.84 3.36
N ALA A 27 1.48 -6.06 3.09
CA ALA A 27 2.45 -6.45 4.11
C ALA A 27 2.58 -5.39 5.22
N ASN A 28 2.67 -4.10 4.85
CA ASN A 28 2.71 -3.01 5.81
C ASN A 28 1.42 -2.91 6.63
N LEU A 29 0.27 -3.03 5.97
CA LEU A 29 -1.03 -3.01 6.62
C LEU A 29 -1.20 -4.15 7.65
N THR A 30 -0.68 -5.34 7.34
CA THR A 30 -0.67 -6.48 8.28
C THR A 30 0.09 -6.16 9.57
N VAL A 31 1.21 -5.44 9.47
CA VAL A 31 1.98 -5.00 10.64
C VAL A 31 1.18 -4.00 11.46
N LEU A 32 0.56 -3.02 10.82
CA LEU A 32 -0.26 -2.01 11.50
C LEU A 32 -1.45 -2.63 12.22
N ASP A 33 -2.18 -3.54 11.57
CA ASP A 33 -3.29 -4.27 12.18
C ASP A 33 -2.84 -5.09 13.40
N ARG A 34 -1.70 -5.79 13.30
CA ARG A 34 -1.12 -6.48 14.47
C ARG A 34 -0.89 -5.52 15.63
N VAL A 35 -0.30 -4.35 15.39
CA VAL A 35 -0.06 -3.34 16.43
C VAL A 35 -1.38 -2.85 17.04
N GLN A 36 -2.41 -2.59 16.22
CA GLN A 36 -3.73 -2.20 16.72
C GLN A 36 -4.31 -3.28 17.66
N ARG A 37 -4.26 -4.55 17.25
CA ARG A 37 -4.77 -5.68 18.04
C ARG A 37 -4.03 -5.90 19.35
N GLU A 38 -2.70 -5.80 19.33
CA GLU A 38 -1.87 -6.02 20.53
C GLU A 38 -1.96 -4.88 21.54
N THR A 39 -2.20 -3.65 21.08
CA THR A 39 -2.20 -2.46 21.95
C THR A 39 -3.59 -1.91 22.28
N GLY A 40 -4.61 -2.28 21.50
CA GLY A 40 -5.94 -1.66 21.55
C GLY A 40 -5.99 -0.24 20.97
N ALA A 41 -4.90 0.26 20.39
CA ALA A 41 -4.84 1.58 19.77
C ALA A 41 -5.51 1.57 18.38
N ARG A 42 -5.95 2.76 17.95
CA ARG A 42 -6.46 3.00 16.59
C ARG A 42 -5.43 3.75 15.76
N ILE A 43 -4.99 3.15 14.66
CA ILE A 43 -4.14 3.74 13.65
C ILE A 43 -5.04 4.31 12.55
N ILE A 44 -4.76 5.55 12.13
CA ILE A 44 -5.56 6.26 11.13
C ILE A 44 -4.71 6.62 9.91
N LEU A 45 -5.33 6.62 8.73
CA LEU A 45 -4.67 7.03 7.50
C LEU A 45 -4.47 8.55 7.48
N ALA A 46 -3.21 8.99 7.42
CA ALA A 46 -2.87 10.40 7.27
C ALA A 46 -2.94 10.83 5.79
N LEU A 47 -4.07 11.42 5.39
CA LEU A 47 -4.32 11.82 4.00
C LEU A 47 -3.27 12.81 3.44
N LYS A 48 -2.65 13.62 4.30
CA LYS A 48 -1.57 14.54 3.90
C LYS A 48 -0.33 13.83 3.35
N GLY A 49 -0.12 12.56 3.72
CA GLY A 49 1.01 11.75 3.27
C GLY A 49 0.63 10.66 2.28
N PHE A 50 -0.64 10.30 2.19
CA PHE A 50 -1.12 9.26 1.28
C PHE A 50 -2.58 9.50 0.89
N ALA A 51 -2.81 9.80 -0.39
CA ALA A 51 -4.12 10.08 -0.94
C ALA A 51 -4.40 9.30 -2.24
N MET A 52 -3.89 8.07 -2.34
CA MET A 52 -4.23 7.19 -3.47
C MET A 52 -5.60 6.55 -3.24
N TRP A 53 -6.66 7.29 -3.59
CA TRP A 53 -8.05 6.94 -3.30
C TRP A 53 -8.46 5.55 -3.81
N SER A 54 -7.89 5.11 -4.94
CA SER A 54 -8.18 3.81 -5.56
C SER A 54 -7.88 2.60 -4.67
N VAL A 55 -7.08 2.76 -3.61
CA VAL A 55 -6.74 1.66 -2.69
C VAL A 55 -7.35 1.81 -1.30
N PHE A 56 -8.21 2.81 -1.07
CA PHE A 56 -8.77 3.07 0.26
C PHE A 56 -9.65 1.92 0.77
N ASP A 57 -10.34 1.20 -0.10
CA ASP A 57 -11.11 0.01 0.30
C ASP A 57 -10.24 -1.08 0.92
N ARG A 58 -9.01 -1.24 0.42
CA ARG A 58 -8.03 -2.19 0.97
C ARG A 58 -7.48 -1.73 2.31
N ILE A 59 -7.26 -0.42 2.47
CA ILE A 59 -6.77 0.17 3.73
C ILE A 59 -7.85 0.14 4.84
N ARG A 60 -9.13 0.17 4.49
CA ARG A 60 -10.23 0.09 5.48
C ARG A 60 -10.43 -1.30 6.09
N GLY A 61 -9.92 -2.35 5.44
CA GLY A 61 -10.11 -3.74 5.86
C GLY A 61 -9.17 -4.23 6.97
N VAL A 62 -8.39 -3.33 7.57
CA VAL A 62 -7.29 -3.57 8.51
C VAL A 62 -7.29 -2.53 9.61
#